data_AF-K2MU56-F1
#
_entry.id   AF-K2MU56-F1
#
_cell.length_a   1.000
_cell.length_b   1.000
_cell.length_c   1.000
_cell.angle_alpha   90.00
_cell.angle_beta   90.00
_cell.angle_gamma   90.00
#
_symmetry.space_group_name_H-M   'P 1'
#
loop_
_entity.id
_entity.type
_entity.pdbx_description
1 polymer ?
#
loop_
_entity_poly.entity_id
_entity_poly.type
_entity_poly.pdbx_seq_one_letter_code
_entity_poly.pdbx_strand_id
1 'polypeptide(L)'
;MGLLIRGIGARVHVNVTSSMLDFGALTFNGDFGASSQILVVGSTLVTTSDHAIFFVECPLGANLTVLLLDNFIEGSSYAVHFSDAAVVDGGGIVVKGNTLSTTEEDDGMESAVCFYAVDLKNGGHLDVEINTMRAVHGVCLYGDTAVSSAGLLRVADCEFVGSTDFCESALVYLDGSVTLQGDAQLRVEGNNVIAFSILRMAHSQQSIELSGDGTAVVLAHNRLVDSRAFVAKMFPSSIVVTSPALFVVGCNLQGGEEVSYDGLFPDDVVVFRCGTCNDDAACYMPGTESVDRGSCSCSCKDGWHGASCLPFELFDTVMPPVAERIVDGDTSCVVNQTLKNLTLNMWKTHHCYMGVTFSGVGAVLTFS
;
A
#
# COMPACT_ATOMS: atom_id res chain seq x y z
N MET A 1 14.50 4.58 -19.95
CA MET A 1 14.93 5.96 -19.62
C MET A 1 13.74 6.70 -19.05
N GLY A 2 13.75 6.95 -17.74
CA GLY A 2 12.58 7.34 -16.98
C GLY A 2 12.18 8.80 -17.02
N LEU A 3 11.07 9.12 -16.33
CA LEU A 3 10.67 10.47 -15.95
C LEU A 3 11.13 10.74 -14.52
N LEU A 4 11.95 11.77 -14.29
CA LEU A 4 12.36 12.17 -12.94
C LEU A 4 11.60 13.42 -12.49
N ILE A 5 10.88 13.32 -11.38
CA ILE A 5 10.14 14.39 -10.72
C ILE A 5 10.84 14.68 -9.38
N ARG A 6 11.47 15.85 -9.27
CA ARG A 6 12.31 16.19 -8.11
C ARG A 6 11.66 17.20 -7.16
N GLY A 7 11.41 16.78 -5.92
CA GLY A 7 11.01 17.62 -4.80
C GLY A 7 12.21 18.32 -4.15
N ILE A 8 11.99 19.54 -3.65
CA ILE A 8 13.01 20.37 -2.97
C ILE A 8 12.49 21.02 -1.67
N GLY A 9 11.43 20.45 -1.08
CA GLY A 9 10.78 20.92 0.14
C GLY A 9 9.57 21.84 -0.08
N ALA A 10 9.24 22.19 -1.34
CA ALA A 10 8.04 22.95 -1.67
C ALA A 10 6.79 22.05 -1.68
N ARG A 11 5.64 22.60 -1.27
CA ARG A 11 4.35 21.92 -1.43
C ARG A 11 3.99 21.84 -2.91
N VAL A 12 3.76 20.63 -3.40
CA VAL A 12 3.42 20.39 -4.82
C VAL A 12 2.25 19.45 -4.99
N HIS A 13 1.50 19.66 -6.06
CA HIS A 13 0.43 18.80 -6.54
C HIS A 13 0.84 18.29 -7.92
N VAL A 14 1.22 17.01 -7.99
CA VAL A 14 1.67 16.34 -9.20
C VAL A 14 0.60 15.35 -9.63
N ASN A 15 0.12 15.48 -10.86
CA ASN A 15 -0.86 14.55 -11.43
C ASN A 15 -0.37 13.96 -12.75
N VAL A 16 -0.26 12.63 -12.81
CA VAL A 16 0.03 11.85 -14.02
C VAL A 16 -1.20 11.04 -14.37
N THR A 17 -1.96 11.49 -15.36
CA THR A 17 -3.24 10.90 -15.78
C THR A 17 -3.14 10.29 -17.17
N SER A 18 -3.66 9.08 -17.35
CA SER A 18 -3.81 8.41 -18.65
C SER A 18 -2.55 8.44 -19.52
N SER A 19 -1.38 8.34 -18.88
CA SER A 19 -0.09 8.50 -19.53
C SER A 19 0.57 7.15 -19.78
N MET A 20 1.52 7.11 -20.70
CA MET A 20 2.25 5.89 -21.07
C MET A 20 3.74 6.09 -20.88
N LEU A 21 4.39 5.10 -20.27
CA LEU A 21 5.84 5.00 -20.20
C LEU A 21 6.24 3.60 -20.67
N ASP A 22 6.97 3.52 -21.78
CA ASP A 22 7.38 2.26 -22.42
C ASP A 22 8.86 1.92 -22.20
N PHE A 23 9.60 2.81 -21.52
CA PHE A 23 11.02 2.64 -21.25
C PHE A 23 11.46 3.44 -20.02
N GLY A 24 12.12 2.82 -19.03
CA GLY A 24 12.62 3.50 -17.82
C GLY A 24 11.67 3.46 -16.63
N ALA A 25 11.86 4.33 -15.64
CA ALA A 25 11.02 4.40 -14.45
C ALA A 25 10.38 5.79 -14.30
N LEU A 26 9.17 5.86 -13.75
CA LEU A 26 8.65 7.09 -13.18
C LEU A 26 9.26 7.27 -11.78
N THR A 27 10.23 8.16 -11.66
CA THR A 27 10.99 8.38 -10.44
C THR A 27 10.56 9.67 -9.75
N PHE A 28 10.21 9.56 -8.47
CA PHE A 28 10.04 10.69 -7.56
C PHE A 28 11.25 10.76 -6.63
N ASN A 29 11.98 11.87 -6.67
CA ASN A 29 13.21 12.06 -5.89
C ASN A 29 13.12 13.31 -5.01
N GLY A 30 13.58 13.22 -3.77
CA GLY A 30 13.74 14.38 -2.90
C GLY A 30 12.50 14.72 -2.06
N ASP A 31 12.59 15.83 -1.33
CA ASP A 31 11.61 16.24 -0.32
C ASP A 31 10.39 16.91 -0.96
N PHE A 32 9.20 16.38 -0.70
CA PHE A 32 7.92 16.96 -1.09
C PHE A 32 7.32 17.63 0.15
N GLY A 33 7.16 18.95 0.11
CA GLY A 33 6.76 19.74 1.27
C GLY A 33 5.40 19.30 1.84
N ALA A 34 5.12 19.70 3.09
CA ALA A 34 3.89 19.31 3.78
C ALA A 34 2.61 19.55 2.95
N SER A 35 1.66 18.62 3.04
CA SER A 35 0.40 18.63 2.28
C SER A 35 0.56 18.57 0.76
N SER A 36 1.69 18.01 0.27
CA SER A 36 1.85 17.68 -1.14
C SER A 36 0.94 16.52 -1.55
N GLN A 37 0.62 16.46 -2.84
CA GLN A 37 -0.15 15.37 -3.42
C GLN A 37 0.57 14.85 -4.66
N ILE A 38 0.72 13.53 -4.74
CA ILE A 38 1.21 12.83 -5.92
C ILE A 38 0.10 11.88 -6.36
N LEU A 39 -0.41 12.08 -7.56
CA LEU A 39 -1.45 11.25 -8.17
C LEU A 39 -0.91 10.65 -9.47
N VAL A 40 -0.98 9.33 -9.58
CA VAL A 40 -0.78 8.59 -10.84
C VAL A 40 -2.04 7.78 -11.08
N VAL A 41 -2.76 8.06 -12.17
CA VAL A 41 -4.05 7.44 -12.44
C VAL A 41 -4.23 7.01 -13.88
N GLY A 42 -4.83 5.83 -14.09
CA GLY A 42 -5.24 5.34 -15.40
C GLY A 42 -4.09 5.19 -16.39
N SER A 43 -2.86 5.09 -15.90
CA SER A 43 -1.63 5.13 -16.69
C SER A 43 -1.09 3.72 -16.95
N THR A 44 -0.31 3.57 -18.02
CA THR A 44 0.35 2.31 -18.39
C THR A 44 1.86 2.50 -18.35
N LEU A 45 2.51 1.90 -17.35
CA LEU A 45 3.94 2.02 -17.08
C LEU A 45 4.56 0.64 -17.20
N VAL A 46 5.15 0.33 -18.36
CA VAL A 46 5.74 -0.99 -18.65
C VAL A 46 7.21 -0.79 -18.97
N THR A 47 8.09 -1.47 -18.25
CA THR A 47 9.52 -1.24 -18.38
C THR A 47 10.35 -2.49 -18.11
N THR A 48 11.53 -2.53 -18.73
CA THR A 48 12.60 -3.50 -18.43
C THR A 48 13.55 -3.00 -17.34
N SER A 49 13.17 -1.95 -16.60
CA SER A 49 13.95 -1.43 -15.48
C SER A 49 13.54 -2.17 -14.22
N ASP A 50 14.44 -2.28 -13.23
CA ASP A 50 14.20 -2.92 -11.93
C ASP A 50 12.88 -2.46 -11.30
N HIS A 51 12.50 -1.19 -11.51
CA HIS A 51 11.26 -0.60 -11.02
C HIS A 51 10.51 0.17 -12.11
N ALA A 52 9.17 0.13 -12.11
CA ALA A 52 8.35 0.97 -12.97
C ALA A 52 8.03 2.34 -12.32
N ILE A 53 7.64 2.35 -11.04
CA ILE A 53 7.58 3.56 -10.21
C ILE A 53 8.61 3.45 -9.09
N PHE A 54 9.38 4.52 -8.90
CA PHE A 54 10.47 4.54 -7.93
C PHE A 54 10.45 5.81 -7.07
N PHE A 55 10.34 5.65 -5.76
CA PHE A 55 10.44 6.73 -4.78
C PHE A 55 11.78 6.63 -4.06
N VAL A 56 12.60 7.68 -4.15
CA VAL A 56 13.98 7.71 -3.64
C VAL A 56 14.26 9.04 -2.94
N GLU A 57 14.96 9.00 -1.80
CA GLU A 57 15.23 10.18 -0.96
C GLU A 57 13.97 11.01 -0.70
N CYS A 58 12.82 10.34 -0.53
CA CYS A 58 11.50 10.96 -0.52
C CYS A 58 10.88 10.90 0.88
N PRO A 59 11.35 11.72 1.86
CA PRO A 59 10.66 11.83 3.13
C PRO A 59 9.25 12.33 2.83
N LEU A 60 8.23 11.54 3.18
CA LEU A 60 6.86 11.94 2.94
C LEU A 60 6.54 13.00 4.01
N GLY A 61 6.43 14.26 3.59
CA GLY A 61 6.14 15.36 4.51
C GLY A 61 4.82 15.18 5.25
N ALA A 62 4.61 15.93 6.32
CA ALA A 62 3.36 15.88 7.07
C ALA A 62 2.14 16.13 6.15
N ASN A 63 1.11 15.30 6.30
CA ASN A 63 -0.13 15.29 5.52
C ASN A 63 0.08 15.10 4.01
N LEU A 64 1.19 14.50 3.57
CA LEU A 64 1.41 14.18 2.15
C LEU A 64 0.53 13.00 1.72
N THR A 65 -0.02 13.07 0.50
CA THR A 65 -0.79 11.97 -0.08
C THR A 65 -0.18 11.46 -1.39
N VAL A 66 0.09 10.16 -1.48
CA VAL A 66 0.43 9.44 -2.71
C VAL A 66 -0.75 8.56 -3.11
N LEU A 67 -1.23 8.72 -4.34
CA LEU A 67 -2.37 8.00 -4.89
C LEU A 67 -1.94 7.32 -6.20
N LEU A 68 -1.90 5.98 -6.21
CA LEU A 68 -1.70 5.16 -7.40
C LEU A 68 -3.02 4.45 -7.70
N LEU A 69 -3.76 4.95 -8.68
CA LEU A 69 -5.16 4.53 -8.94
C LEU A 69 -5.34 3.95 -10.35
N ASP A 70 -5.94 2.77 -10.48
CA ASP A 70 -6.36 2.21 -11.76
C ASP A 70 -5.26 2.15 -12.85
N ASN A 71 -4.00 1.91 -12.46
CA ASN A 71 -2.88 1.85 -13.39
C ASN A 71 -2.56 0.41 -13.80
N PHE A 72 -1.88 0.27 -14.95
CA PHE A 72 -1.16 -0.94 -15.33
C PHE A 72 0.33 -0.67 -15.14
N ILE A 73 0.98 -1.37 -14.20
CA ILE A 73 2.37 -1.11 -13.80
C ILE A 73 3.14 -2.43 -13.84
N GLU A 74 4.17 -2.49 -14.67
CA GLU A 74 5.03 -3.67 -14.83
C GLU A 74 6.50 -3.24 -14.81
N GLY A 75 7.24 -3.75 -13.83
CA GLY A 75 8.70 -3.58 -13.70
C GLY A 75 9.43 -4.90 -13.71
N SER A 76 10.76 -4.87 -13.75
CA SER A 76 11.57 -6.10 -13.76
C SER A 76 11.46 -6.83 -12.43
N SER A 77 11.91 -6.19 -11.35
CA SER A 77 11.92 -6.74 -10.00
C SER A 77 10.81 -6.15 -9.12
N TYR A 78 10.36 -4.92 -9.40
CA TYR A 78 9.32 -4.26 -8.62
C TYR A 78 8.39 -3.43 -9.49
N ALA A 79 7.07 -3.51 -9.28
CA ALA A 79 6.17 -2.58 -9.97
C ALA A 79 6.27 -1.18 -9.33
N VAL A 80 6.22 -1.12 -8.00
CA VAL A 80 6.39 0.11 -7.21
C VAL A 80 7.43 -0.12 -6.10
N HIS A 81 8.43 0.74 -6.01
CA HIS A 81 9.49 0.61 -5.01
C HIS A 81 9.76 1.93 -4.28
N PHE A 82 9.73 1.88 -2.95
CA PHE A 82 10.18 2.95 -2.05
C PHE A 82 11.52 2.53 -1.44
N SER A 83 12.63 3.09 -1.94
CA SER A 83 13.99 2.70 -1.48
C SER A 83 14.38 3.25 -0.12
N ASP A 84 13.60 4.17 0.42
CA ASP A 84 13.87 4.86 1.67
C ASP A 84 12.69 4.70 2.63
N ALA A 85 12.89 5.11 3.88
CA ALA A 85 11.84 5.04 4.89
C ALA A 85 10.63 5.91 4.49
N ALA A 86 9.48 5.27 4.28
CA ALA A 86 8.21 5.91 4.02
C ALA A 86 7.59 6.36 5.36
N VAL A 87 7.91 7.58 5.77
CA VAL A 87 7.40 8.19 7.01
C VAL A 87 6.10 8.95 6.70
N VAL A 88 4.93 8.42 7.07
CA VAL A 88 3.62 9.04 6.80
C VAL A 88 3.04 9.62 8.10
N ASP A 89 3.00 10.94 8.20
CA ASP A 89 2.46 11.69 9.35
C ASP A 89 1.15 12.39 8.97
N GLY A 90 -0.01 11.83 9.34
CA GLY A 90 -1.35 12.37 9.04
C GLY A 90 -1.78 12.34 7.56
N GLY A 91 -0.91 11.84 6.67
CA GLY A 91 -1.15 11.67 5.24
C GLY A 91 -1.51 10.25 4.83
N GLY A 92 -1.26 9.88 3.58
CA GLY A 92 -1.64 8.57 3.06
C GLY A 92 -0.85 8.10 1.84
N ILE A 93 -0.58 6.81 1.76
CA ILE A 93 -0.19 6.13 0.51
C ILE A 93 -1.31 5.18 0.15
N VAL A 94 -1.98 5.41 -0.97
CA VAL A 94 -3.08 4.57 -1.45
C VAL A 94 -2.72 3.97 -2.80
N VAL A 95 -2.69 2.65 -2.86
CA VAL A 95 -2.48 1.87 -4.08
C VAL A 95 -3.77 1.11 -4.33
N LYS A 96 -4.61 1.60 -5.25
CA LYS A 96 -5.97 1.09 -5.45
C LYS A 96 -6.30 0.79 -6.90
N GLY A 97 -6.93 -0.36 -7.16
CA GLY A 97 -7.46 -0.68 -8.49
C GLY A 97 -6.40 -0.98 -9.56
N ASN A 98 -5.13 -1.15 -9.18
CA ASN A 98 -4.05 -1.33 -10.14
C ASN A 98 -3.87 -2.79 -10.55
N THR A 99 -3.35 -2.99 -11.75
CA THR A 99 -2.69 -4.23 -12.16
C THR A 99 -1.19 -4.04 -12.00
N LEU A 100 -0.56 -4.81 -11.10
CA LEU A 100 0.85 -4.71 -10.76
C LEU A 100 1.55 -6.04 -11.07
N SER A 101 2.62 -6.01 -11.88
CA SER A 101 3.39 -7.22 -12.20
C SER A 101 4.91 -7.01 -12.15
N THR A 102 5.62 -8.11 -11.90
CA THR A 102 7.07 -8.22 -12.10
C THR A 102 7.35 -9.20 -13.23
N THR A 103 8.44 -8.99 -13.97
CA THR A 103 8.84 -9.89 -15.08
C THR A 103 9.97 -10.85 -14.69
N GLU A 104 10.81 -10.46 -13.74
CA GLU A 104 11.83 -11.35 -13.18
C GLU A 104 11.29 -12.11 -11.97
N GLU A 105 11.82 -13.31 -11.80
CA GLU A 105 11.54 -14.25 -10.72
C GLU A 105 12.84 -15.04 -10.43
N ASP A 106 13.99 -14.38 -10.34
CA ASP A 106 15.29 -15.04 -10.21
C ASP A 106 15.87 -14.91 -8.79
N ASP A 107 15.61 -13.81 -8.09
CA ASP A 107 16.19 -13.51 -6.78
C ASP A 107 15.25 -13.81 -5.61
N GLY A 108 13.96 -14.04 -5.89
CA GLY A 108 12.95 -14.42 -4.89
C GLY A 108 12.47 -13.25 -4.03
N MET A 109 12.78 -12.01 -4.44
CA MET A 109 12.43 -10.77 -3.73
C MET A 109 11.53 -9.87 -4.58
N GLU A 110 11.22 -10.27 -5.81
CA GLU A 110 10.47 -9.48 -6.75
C GLU A 110 9.03 -9.26 -6.24
N SER A 111 8.61 -8.00 -6.16
CA SER A 111 7.38 -7.64 -5.44
C SER A 111 6.52 -6.65 -6.22
N ALA A 112 5.19 -6.78 -6.14
CA ALA A 112 4.30 -5.80 -6.74
C ALA A 112 4.48 -4.41 -6.09
N VAL A 113 4.58 -4.34 -4.76
CA VAL A 113 4.93 -3.13 -4.02
C VAL A 113 6.01 -3.46 -2.99
N CYS A 114 7.09 -2.69 -2.95
CA CYS A 114 8.17 -2.87 -1.99
C CYS A 114 8.46 -1.57 -1.23
N PHE A 115 8.55 -1.68 0.10
CA PHE A 115 8.96 -0.62 1.00
C PHE A 115 10.24 -1.01 1.72
N TYR A 116 11.25 -0.13 1.66
CA TYR A 116 12.47 -0.31 2.44
C TYR A 116 12.21 -0.22 3.94
N ALA A 117 11.42 0.75 4.41
CA ALA A 117 10.95 0.84 5.78
C ALA A 117 9.68 1.69 5.83
N VAL A 118 8.86 1.53 6.86
CA VAL A 118 7.57 2.24 6.99
C VAL A 118 7.42 2.79 8.40
N ASP A 119 7.07 4.07 8.54
CA ASP A 119 6.69 4.70 9.82
C ASP A 119 5.37 5.46 9.63
N LEU A 120 4.26 4.85 10.06
CA LEU A 120 2.92 5.44 9.99
C LEU A 120 2.56 6.04 11.35
N LYS A 121 2.25 7.32 11.40
CA LYS A 121 1.91 8.01 12.65
C LYS A 121 0.84 9.08 12.49
N ASN A 122 0.22 9.43 13.61
CA ASN A 122 -0.76 10.51 13.74
C ASN A 122 -1.90 10.42 12.69
N GLY A 123 -2.49 9.23 12.52
CA GLY A 123 -3.50 8.99 11.48
C GLY A 123 -2.96 8.70 10.08
N GLY A 124 -1.62 8.65 9.92
CA GLY A 124 -0.97 8.27 8.67
C GLY A 124 -1.33 6.84 8.25
N HIS A 125 -1.61 6.65 6.96
CA HIS A 125 -2.04 5.35 6.45
C HIS A 125 -1.32 4.89 5.19
N LEU A 126 -1.20 3.56 5.06
CA LEU A 126 -0.81 2.85 3.85
C LEU A 126 -1.93 1.87 3.52
N ASP A 127 -2.60 2.05 2.39
CA ASP A 127 -3.71 1.21 1.96
C ASP A 127 -3.45 0.65 0.56
N VAL A 128 -3.39 -0.68 0.47
CA VAL A 128 -3.24 -1.43 -0.77
C VAL A 128 -4.51 -2.23 -0.99
N GLU A 129 -5.43 -1.70 -1.81
CA GLU A 129 -6.76 -2.29 -1.96
C GLU A 129 -7.18 -2.56 -3.41
N ILE A 130 -7.94 -3.64 -3.64
CA ILE A 130 -8.58 -3.89 -4.95
C ILE A 130 -7.54 -3.99 -6.10
N ASN A 131 -6.32 -4.47 -5.81
CA ASN A 131 -5.29 -4.63 -6.83
C ASN A 131 -5.26 -6.07 -7.36
N THR A 132 -4.92 -6.22 -8.64
CA THR A 132 -4.51 -7.49 -9.23
C THR A 132 -2.99 -7.52 -9.29
N MET A 133 -2.36 -8.48 -8.62
CA MET A 133 -0.91 -8.56 -8.43
C MET A 133 -0.34 -9.89 -8.93
N ARG A 134 0.80 -9.82 -9.64
CA ARG A 134 1.58 -11.00 -10.04
C ARG A 134 3.07 -10.76 -9.82
N ALA A 135 3.64 -11.41 -8.81
CA ALA A 135 5.05 -11.27 -8.42
C ALA A 135 5.46 -12.39 -7.47
N VAL A 136 6.71 -12.44 -6.99
CA VAL A 136 7.08 -13.35 -5.89
C VAL A 136 6.36 -12.93 -4.61
N HIS A 137 6.30 -11.64 -4.31
CA HIS A 137 5.54 -11.08 -3.19
C HIS A 137 4.54 -10.01 -3.63
N GLY A 138 3.39 -9.91 -2.95
CA GLY A 138 2.44 -8.82 -3.21
C GLY A 138 2.99 -7.50 -2.67
N VAL A 139 3.05 -7.40 -1.34
CA VAL A 139 3.60 -6.27 -0.58
C VAL A 139 4.79 -6.77 0.23
N CYS A 140 5.96 -6.20 -0.04
CA CYS A 140 7.20 -6.48 0.68
C CYS A 140 7.53 -5.32 1.63
N LEU A 141 7.67 -5.64 2.91
CA LEU A 141 8.18 -4.75 3.95
C LEU A 141 9.59 -5.24 4.30
N TYR A 142 10.58 -4.65 3.64
CA TYR A 142 11.96 -5.13 3.67
C TYR A 142 12.63 -4.83 5.02
N GLY A 143 12.52 -3.60 5.50
CA GLY A 143 13.01 -3.17 6.80
C GLY A 143 11.89 -3.06 7.83
N ASP A 144 12.23 -2.47 8.97
CA ASP A 144 11.31 -2.35 10.08
C ASP A 144 10.10 -1.46 9.74
N THR A 145 8.95 -1.86 10.27
CA THR A 145 7.68 -1.16 10.12
C THR A 145 7.16 -0.73 11.48
N ALA A 146 6.95 0.57 11.66
CA ALA A 146 6.30 1.15 12.83
C ALA A 146 4.93 1.71 12.45
N VAL A 147 3.90 1.38 13.23
CA VAL A 147 2.56 1.96 13.11
C VAL A 147 2.17 2.49 14.48
N SER A 148 1.89 3.78 14.58
CA SER A 148 1.63 4.43 15.86
C SER A 148 0.55 5.50 15.79
N SER A 149 -0.01 5.89 16.94
CA SER A 149 -0.88 7.08 17.08
C SER A 149 -2.01 7.11 16.05
N ALA A 150 -2.87 6.08 16.07
CA ALA A 150 -3.94 5.83 15.11
C ALA A 150 -3.48 5.67 13.65
N GLY A 151 -2.26 5.18 13.43
CA GLY A 151 -1.79 4.78 12.10
C GLY A 151 -2.50 3.54 11.57
N LEU A 152 -2.49 3.35 10.25
CA LEU A 152 -3.12 2.20 9.60
C LEU A 152 -2.29 1.64 8.44
N LEU A 153 -1.89 0.37 8.52
CA LEU A 153 -1.40 -0.40 7.37
C LEU A 153 -2.48 -1.39 6.94
N ARG A 154 -2.91 -1.35 5.68
CA ARG A 154 -3.97 -2.23 5.17
C ARG A 154 -3.62 -2.82 3.80
N VAL A 155 -3.86 -4.13 3.67
CA VAL A 155 -3.79 -4.86 2.40
C VAL A 155 -5.09 -5.63 2.26
N ALA A 156 -5.96 -5.19 1.33
CA ALA A 156 -7.31 -5.70 1.29
C ALA A 156 -7.90 -5.93 -0.10
N ASP A 157 -8.82 -6.89 -0.20
CA ASP A 157 -9.63 -7.12 -1.39
C ASP A 157 -8.80 -7.31 -2.68
N CYS A 158 -7.54 -7.75 -2.56
CA CYS A 158 -6.64 -7.94 -3.69
C CYS A 158 -6.72 -9.36 -4.25
N GLU A 159 -6.48 -9.49 -5.56
CA GLU A 159 -6.19 -10.75 -6.22
C GLU A 159 -4.68 -10.89 -6.40
N PHE A 160 -4.04 -11.83 -5.70
CA PHE A 160 -2.59 -12.05 -5.78
C PHE A 160 -2.26 -13.42 -6.30
N VAL A 161 -1.39 -13.46 -7.31
CA VAL A 161 -0.78 -14.67 -7.86
C VAL A 161 0.72 -14.61 -7.60
N GLY A 162 1.17 -15.44 -6.68
CA GLY A 162 2.58 -15.64 -6.39
C GLY A 162 3.30 -16.36 -7.52
N SER A 163 4.62 -16.15 -7.61
CA SER A 163 5.50 -16.98 -8.44
C SER A 163 5.35 -18.46 -8.11
N THR A 164 5.38 -19.30 -9.15
CA THR A 164 5.43 -20.77 -9.03
C THR A 164 6.84 -21.31 -8.89
N ASP A 165 7.83 -20.49 -9.23
CA ASP A 165 9.24 -20.91 -9.29
C ASP A 165 9.88 -20.82 -7.90
N PHE A 166 9.31 -20.01 -7.00
CA PHE A 166 9.66 -19.97 -5.58
C PHE A 166 8.62 -20.64 -4.70
N CYS A 167 9.10 -21.51 -3.81
CA CYS A 167 8.28 -22.15 -2.79
C CYS A 167 7.90 -21.22 -1.63
N GLU A 168 8.11 -19.90 -1.75
CA GLU A 168 8.09 -18.97 -0.61
C GLU A 168 7.27 -17.68 -0.85
N SER A 169 6.53 -17.62 -1.96
CA SER A 169 5.70 -16.46 -2.32
C SER A 169 4.67 -16.09 -1.24
N ALA A 170 4.44 -14.80 -1.05
CA ALA A 170 3.57 -14.30 0.02
C ALA A 170 2.83 -13.03 -0.41
N LEU A 171 1.56 -12.89 -0.03
CA LEU A 171 0.84 -11.63 -0.27
C LEU A 171 1.48 -10.49 0.51
N VAL A 172 1.77 -10.70 1.80
CA VAL A 172 2.48 -9.76 2.66
C VAL A 172 3.74 -10.45 3.17
N TYR A 173 4.89 -9.94 2.75
CA TYR A 173 6.20 -10.43 3.11
C TYR A 173 6.87 -9.47 4.09
N LEU A 174 7.21 -9.97 5.28
CA LEU A 174 7.89 -9.24 6.34
C LEU A 174 9.32 -9.74 6.44
N ASP A 175 10.27 -8.94 5.98
CA ASP A 175 11.69 -9.20 6.19
C ASP A 175 12.22 -8.51 7.46
N GLY A 176 11.65 -7.34 7.79
CA GLY A 176 11.85 -6.61 9.04
C GLY A 176 10.82 -6.92 10.13
N SER A 177 11.02 -6.33 11.31
CA SER A 177 10.06 -6.41 12.43
C SER A 177 8.93 -5.40 12.26
N VAL A 178 7.79 -5.68 12.88
CA VAL A 178 6.61 -4.81 12.88
C VAL A 178 6.26 -4.43 14.31
N THR A 179 6.15 -3.14 14.59
CA THR A 179 5.75 -2.62 15.91
C THR A 179 4.51 -1.76 15.80
N LEU A 180 3.48 -2.08 16.58
CA LEU A 180 2.23 -1.33 16.63
C LEU A 180 1.96 -0.79 18.04
N GLN A 181 1.57 0.48 18.15
CA GLN A 181 1.19 1.09 19.41
C GLN A 181 0.21 2.26 19.29
N GLY A 182 -0.55 2.54 20.35
CA GLY A 182 -1.43 3.71 20.44
C GLY A 182 -2.46 3.77 19.32
N ASP A 183 -3.50 2.93 19.42
CA ASP A 183 -4.62 2.88 18.47
C ASP A 183 -4.24 2.45 17.02
N ALA A 184 -3.02 1.96 16.82
CA ALA A 184 -2.50 1.58 15.51
C ALA A 184 -3.11 0.26 15.00
N GLN A 185 -3.36 0.15 13.69
CA GLN A 185 -3.78 -1.14 13.12
C GLN A 185 -2.99 -1.60 11.90
N LEU A 186 -2.79 -2.91 11.81
CA LEU A 186 -2.36 -3.63 10.61
C LEU A 186 -3.48 -4.59 10.20
N ARG A 187 -4.00 -4.49 8.98
CA ARG A 187 -5.12 -5.30 8.50
C ARG A 187 -4.78 -5.98 7.18
N VAL A 188 -4.91 -7.30 7.13
CA VAL A 188 -4.79 -8.09 5.90
C VAL A 188 -6.09 -8.86 5.73
N GLU A 189 -6.97 -8.36 4.86
CA GLU A 189 -8.36 -8.79 4.84
C GLU A 189 -9.01 -8.92 3.45
N GLY A 190 -9.89 -9.91 3.27
CA GLY A 190 -10.68 -10.02 2.02
C GLY A 190 -9.89 -10.44 0.78
N ASN A 191 -8.61 -10.82 0.90
CA ASN A 191 -7.77 -11.09 -0.25
C ASN A 191 -8.00 -12.49 -0.84
N ASN A 192 -7.84 -12.63 -2.16
CA ASN A 192 -7.82 -13.90 -2.86
C ASN A 192 -6.40 -14.23 -3.33
N VAL A 193 -5.82 -15.29 -2.77
CA VAL A 193 -4.38 -15.57 -2.85
C VAL A 193 -4.11 -16.93 -3.49
N ILE A 194 -3.33 -16.91 -4.56
CA ILE A 194 -2.72 -18.08 -5.22
C ILE A 194 -1.21 -17.98 -5.01
N ALA A 195 -0.75 -18.31 -3.80
CA ALA A 195 0.66 -18.23 -3.40
C ALA A 195 0.94 -19.22 -2.27
N PHE A 196 2.21 -19.30 -1.84
CA PHE A 196 2.60 -20.16 -0.73
C PHE A 196 2.02 -19.69 0.62
N SER A 197 1.84 -18.38 0.83
CA SER A 197 1.22 -17.86 2.05
C SER A 197 0.52 -16.52 1.89
N ILE A 198 -0.35 -16.15 2.84
CA ILE A 198 -0.85 -14.77 2.93
C ILE A 198 0.19 -13.90 3.62
N LEU A 199 0.52 -14.22 4.88
CA LEU A 199 1.48 -13.47 5.67
C LEU A 199 2.72 -14.32 5.91
N ARG A 200 3.90 -13.80 5.59
CA ARG A 200 5.17 -14.50 5.80
C ARG A 200 6.13 -13.61 6.56
N MET A 201 6.85 -14.20 7.52
CA MET A 201 8.00 -13.59 8.15
C MET A 201 9.26 -14.33 7.72
N ALA A 202 10.26 -13.61 7.22
CA ALA A 202 11.46 -14.17 6.63
C ALA A 202 12.38 -14.83 7.67
N HIS A 203 12.54 -14.17 8.82
CA HIS A 203 13.58 -14.50 9.80
C HIS A 203 12.99 -14.72 11.20
N SER A 204 13.49 -15.73 11.91
CA SER A 204 13.03 -16.09 13.26
C SER A 204 13.34 -15.06 14.34
N GLN A 205 14.28 -14.15 14.06
CA GLN A 205 14.67 -13.06 14.96
C GLN A 205 13.70 -11.87 14.88
N GLN A 206 12.90 -11.80 13.81
CA GLN A 206 11.92 -10.74 13.62
C GLN A 206 10.66 -11.04 14.42
N SER A 207 9.91 -9.98 14.69
CA SER A 207 8.69 -10.09 15.47
C SER A 207 7.61 -9.10 15.04
N ILE A 208 6.37 -9.43 15.37
CA ILE A 208 5.23 -8.52 15.37
C ILE A 208 4.93 -8.21 16.84
N GLU A 209 5.19 -6.97 17.24
CA GLU A 209 4.99 -6.48 18.60
C GLU A 209 3.81 -5.52 18.64
N LEU A 210 2.86 -5.77 19.54
CA LEU A 210 1.69 -4.92 19.73
C LEU A 210 1.59 -4.45 21.19
N SER A 211 1.25 -3.18 21.39
CA SER A 211 1.03 -2.64 22.72
C SER A 211 0.01 -1.49 22.74
N GLY A 212 -0.59 -1.27 23.91
CA GLY A 212 -1.55 -0.18 24.11
C GLY A 212 -2.97 -0.52 23.69
N ASP A 213 -3.91 0.31 24.15
CA ASP A 213 -5.33 0.20 23.84
C ASP A 213 -5.63 0.60 22.40
N GLY A 214 -6.69 0.03 21.83
CA GLY A 214 -7.10 0.22 20.44
C GLY A 214 -6.14 -0.31 19.37
N THR A 215 -4.95 -0.81 19.76
CA THR A 215 -3.95 -1.36 18.85
C THR A 215 -4.32 -2.77 18.41
N ALA A 216 -4.36 -3.04 17.10
CA ALA A 216 -4.74 -4.35 16.58
C ALA A 216 -3.99 -4.82 15.33
N VAL A 217 -3.74 -6.13 15.22
CA VAL A 217 -3.42 -6.80 13.96
C VAL A 217 -4.62 -7.66 13.57
N VAL A 218 -5.11 -7.55 12.34
CA VAL A 218 -6.25 -8.31 11.82
C VAL A 218 -5.81 -9.11 10.60
N LEU A 219 -5.98 -10.43 10.65
CA LEU A 219 -5.79 -11.34 9.52
C LEU A 219 -7.08 -12.13 9.29
N ALA A 220 -7.95 -11.61 8.42
CA ALA A 220 -9.33 -12.11 8.35
C ALA A 220 -9.91 -12.17 6.95
N HIS A 221 -10.86 -13.08 6.72
CA HIS A 221 -11.68 -13.09 5.49
C HIS A 221 -10.88 -13.31 4.19
N ASN A 222 -9.65 -13.82 4.30
CA ASN A 222 -8.83 -14.12 3.13
C ASN A 222 -9.12 -15.53 2.60
N ARG A 223 -8.86 -15.75 1.31
CA ARG A 223 -9.02 -17.03 0.64
C ARG A 223 -7.69 -17.45 0.02
N LEU A 224 -7.15 -18.58 0.46
CA LEU A 224 -6.07 -19.29 -0.23
C LEU A 224 -6.66 -20.36 -1.15
N VAL A 225 -6.26 -20.33 -2.41
CA VAL A 225 -6.71 -21.32 -3.40
C VAL A 225 -6.04 -22.68 -3.18
N ASP A 226 -4.75 -22.70 -2.86
CA ASP A 226 -4.02 -23.94 -2.60
C ASP A 226 -4.24 -24.46 -1.16
N SER A 227 -4.73 -25.70 -1.05
CA SER A 227 -4.89 -26.42 0.22
C SER A 227 -3.59 -26.67 1.00
N ARG A 228 -2.42 -26.50 0.36
CA ARG A 228 -1.09 -26.70 0.97
C ARG A 228 -0.39 -25.40 1.38
N ALA A 229 -1.00 -24.25 1.06
CA ALA A 229 -0.47 -22.94 1.43
C ALA A 229 -0.58 -22.68 2.95
N PHE A 230 -0.14 -21.51 3.40
CA PHE A 230 -0.20 -21.14 4.81
C PHE A 230 -0.91 -19.80 4.99
N VAL A 231 -1.88 -19.71 5.90
CA VAL A 231 -2.45 -18.41 6.28
C VAL A 231 -1.36 -17.49 6.84
N ALA A 232 -0.53 -18.01 7.72
CA ALA A 232 0.64 -17.32 8.23
C ALA A 232 1.82 -18.29 8.27
N LYS A 233 2.98 -17.87 7.75
CA LYS A 233 4.24 -18.60 7.83
C LYS A 233 5.23 -17.81 8.70
N MET A 234 5.18 -18.08 10.00
CA MET A 234 6.04 -17.49 11.03
C MET A 234 6.09 -18.40 12.27
N PHE A 235 7.01 -18.13 13.19
CA PHE A 235 7.02 -18.81 14.48
C PHE A 235 6.02 -18.16 15.44
N PRO A 236 5.22 -18.92 16.22
CA PRO A 236 4.33 -18.34 17.21
C PRO A 236 5.05 -17.43 18.22
N SER A 237 6.33 -17.72 18.52
CA SER A 237 7.18 -16.91 19.39
C SER A 237 7.60 -15.56 18.81
N SER A 238 7.40 -15.34 17.50
CA SER A 238 7.63 -14.05 16.85
C SER A 238 6.46 -13.09 17.04
N ILE A 239 5.38 -13.49 17.71
CA ILE A 239 4.23 -12.63 17.98
C ILE A 239 4.23 -12.26 19.46
N VAL A 240 4.31 -10.97 19.76
CA VAL A 240 4.33 -10.44 21.12
C VAL A 240 3.15 -9.48 21.29
N VAL A 241 2.12 -9.93 22.00
CA VAL A 241 0.91 -9.15 22.26
C VAL A 241 0.91 -8.66 23.70
N THR A 242 1.05 -7.35 23.90
CA THR A 242 0.93 -6.74 25.24
C THR A 242 -0.49 -6.22 25.43
N SER A 243 -1.24 -6.86 26.32
CA SER A 243 -2.58 -6.42 26.73
C SER A 243 -2.59 -4.91 27.08
N PRO A 244 -3.58 -4.13 26.61
CA PRO A 244 -4.85 -4.55 25.98
C PRO A 244 -4.84 -4.66 24.44
N ALA A 245 -3.67 -4.65 23.77
CA ALA A 245 -3.62 -4.82 22.31
C ALA A 245 -4.13 -6.20 21.87
N LEU A 246 -4.57 -6.30 20.61
CA LEU A 246 -5.21 -7.52 20.08
C LEU A 246 -4.56 -7.99 18.77
N PHE A 247 -4.25 -9.28 18.68
CA PHE A 247 -4.04 -9.93 17.39
C PHE A 247 -5.27 -10.77 17.12
N VAL A 248 -5.98 -10.49 16.03
CA VAL A 248 -7.24 -11.12 15.66
C VAL A 248 -7.08 -11.88 14.34
N VAL A 249 -7.45 -13.16 14.35
CA VAL A 249 -7.46 -14.01 13.16
C VAL A 249 -8.80 -14.72 13.03
N GLY A 250 -9.37 -14.77 11.83
CA GLY A 250 -10.63 -15.48 11.67
C GLY A 250 -11.23 -15.46 10.28
N CYS A 251 -12.11 -16.43 10.04
CA CYS A 251 -12.76 -16.65 8.77
C CYS A 251 -11.83 -16.60 7.54
N ASN A 252 -10.62 -17.17 7.66
CA ASN A 252 -9.77 -17.40 6.50
C ASN A 252 -10.10 -18.76 5.90
N LEU A 253 -10.19 -18.83 4.58
CA LEU A 253 -10.49 -20.05 3.83
C LEU A 253 -9.24 -20.58 3.15
N GLN A 254 -9.04 -21.89 3.17
CA GLN A 254 -7.98 -22.60 2.48
C GLN A 254 -8.56 -23.78 1.71
N GLY A 255 -8.33 -23.83 0.39
CA GLY A 255 -8.91 -24.87 -0.45
C GLY A 255 -10.44 -24.89 -0.45
N GLY A 256 -11.08 -23.78 -0.04
CA GLY A 256 -12.54 -23.65 0.11
C GLY A 256 -13.09 -24.02 1.50
N GLU A 257 -12.25 -24.48 2.44
CA GLU A 257 -12.65 -24.80 3.81
C GLU A 257 -12.11 -23.78 4.80
N GLU A 258 -12.80 -23.58 5.93
CA GLU A 258 -12.32 -22.70 6.99
C GLU A 258 -11.07 -23.27 7.66
N VAL A 259 -10.06 -22.41 7.85
CA VAL A 259 -8.76 -22.80 8.40
C VAL A 259 -8.86 -23.17 9.89
N SER A 260 -8.12 -24.21 10.29
CA SER A 260 -7.81 -24.44 11.71
C SER A 260 -6.56 -23.67 12.10
N TYR A 261 -6.64 -22.96 13.23
CA TYR A 261 -5.56 -22.12 13.75
C TYR A 261 -4.74 -22.81 14.84
N ASP A 262 -5.02 -24.08 15.13
CA ASP A 262 -4.37 -24.83 16.21
C ASP A 262 -2.84 -24.88 16.02
N GLY A 263 -2.10 -24.30 16.98
CA GLY A 263 -0.64 -24.27 16.96
C GLY A 263 0.00 -23.32 15.94
N LEU A 264 -0.79 -22.51 15.22
CA LEU A 264 -0.26 -21.49 14.31
C LEU A 264 0.11 -20.18 15.02
N PHE A 265 -0.58 -19.88 16.12
CA PHE A 265 -0.48 -18.62 16.86
C PHE A 265 -0.30 -18.88 18.36
N PRO A 266 0.26 -17.92 19.15
CA PRO A 266 0.27 -18.02 20.61
C PRO A 266 -1.14 -17.89 21.19
N ASP A 267 -1.31 -18.28 22.46
CA ASP A 267 -2.61 -18.32 23.15
C ASP A 267 -3.29 -16.95 23.29
N ASP A 268 -2.52 -15.86 23.22
CA ASP A 268 -3.03 -14.48 23.32
C ASP A 268 -3.71 -13.98 22.03
N VAL A 269 -3.68 -14.76 20.94
CA VAL A 269 -4.36 -14.41 19.68
C VAL A 269 -5.85 -14.73 19.77
N VAL A 270 -6.67 -13.74 19.42
CA VAL A 270 -8.13 -13.86 19.36
C VAL A 270 -8.53 -14.55 18.06
N VAL A 271 -9.27 -15.64 18.18
CA VAL A 271 -9.76 -16.43 17.04
C VAL A 271 -11.28 -16.30 16.91
N PHE A 272 -11.78 -16.03 15.71
CA PHE A 272 -13.22 -16.07 15.41
C PHE A 272 -13.54 -16.90 14.16
N ARG A 273 -14.81 -17.33 14.05
CA ARG A 273 -15.27 -18.22 12.98
C ARG A 273 -16.03 -17.47 11.89
N CYS A 274 -16.05 -18.01 10.68
CA CYS A 274 -16.93 -17.52 9.63
C CYS A 274 -18.40 -17.47 10.08
N GLY A 275 -19.11 -16.42 9.68
CA GLY A 275 -20.51 -16.20 10.06
C GLY A 275 -20.72 -15.62 11.47
N THR A 276 -19.65 -15.36 12.21
CA THR A 276 -19.69 -14.58 13.46
C THR A 276 -19.18 -13.16 13.20
N CYS A 277 -19.73 -12.18 13.92
CA CYS A 277 -19.19 -10.82 13.90
C CYS A 277 -18.14 -10.67 15.00
N ASN A 278 -16.94 -10.28 14.60
CA ASN A 278 -15.92 -9.81 15.52
C ASN A 278 -15.73 -8.30 15.28
N ASP A 279 -15.97 -7.51 16.33
CA ASP A 279 -16.00 -6.05 16.25
C ASP A 279 -14.64 -5.49 15.79
N ASP A 280 -13.54 -6.02 16.33
CA ASP A 280 -12.16 -5.60 16.03
C ASP A 280 -11.70 -5.97 14.62
N ALA A 281 -12.20 -7.09 14.08
CA ALA A 281 -11.93 -7.51 12.71
C ALA A 281 -12.83 -6.80 11.68
N ALA A 282 -14.03 -6.36 12.07
CA ALA A 282 -14.95 -5.66 11.19
C ALA A 282 -14.57 -4.18 11.07
N CYS A 283 -14.32 -3.51 12.19
CA CYS A 283 -14.28 -2.05 12.27
C CYS A 283 -12.91 -1.53 12.70
N TYR A 284 -12.50 -0.39 12.13
CA TYR A 284 -11.33 0.33 12.59
C TYR A 284 -11.69 1.11 13.86
N MET A 285 -11.45 0.48 15.01
CA MET A 285 -11.89 0.91 16.34
C MET A 285 -11.63 2.39 16.70
N PRO A 286 -10.50 3.00 16.33
CA PRO A 286 -10.30 4.43 16.61
C PRO A 286 -11.36 5.32 15.94
N GLY A 287 -11.87 4.90 14.77
CA GLY A 287 -12.93 5.57 14.01
C GLY A 287 -14.35 5.09 14.30
N THR A 288 -14.52 3.99 15.03
CA THR A 288 -15.83 3.38 15.28
C THR A 288 -16.58 4.06 16.42
N GLU A 289 -17.83 4.47 16.18
CA GLU A 289 -18.76 4.95 17.19
C GLU A 289 -19.56 3.80 17.83
N SER A 290 -20.07 2.88 17.00
CA SER A 290 -20.77 1.67 17.46
C SER A 290 -20.74 0.56 16.43
N VAL A 291 -20.95 -0.68 16.87
CA VAL A 291 -21.01 -1.87 16.00
C VAL A 291 -22.37 -2.55 16.15
N ASP A 292 -23.08 -2.73 15.03
CA ASP A 292 -24.25 -3.61 14.98
C ASP A 292 -23.78 -5.05 14.76
N ARG A 293 -23.83 -5.86 15.82
CA ARG A 293 -23.41 -7.26 15.79
C ARG A 293 -24.33 -8.17 14.99
N GLY A 294 -25.55 -7.74 14.65
CA GLY A 294 -26.48 -8.50 13.82
C GLY A 294 -26.11 -8.48 12.35
N SER A 295 -25.75 -7.31 11.82
CA SER A 295 -25.30 -7.10 10.44
C SER A 295 -23.78 -7.08 10.29
N CYS A 296 -23.04 -7.05 11.39
CA CYS A 296 -21.61 -6.79 11.44
C CYS A 296 -21.20 -5.49 10.72
N SER A 297 -21.97 -4.42 10.99
CA SER A 297 -21.75 -3.11 10.37
C SER A 297 -21.30 -2.07 11.39
N CYS A 298 -20.37 -1.22 10.97
CA CYS A 298 -19.80 -0.16 11.78
C CYS A 298 -20.57 1.16 11.56
N SER A 299 -20.87 1.86 12.65
CA SER A 299 -21.21 3.29 12.61
C SER A 299 -19.96 4.09 12.97
N CYS A 300 -19.64 5.11 12.19
CA CYS A 300 -18.36 5.82 12.28
C CYS A 300 -18.51 7.16 12.98
N LYS A 301 -17.48 7.55 13.72
CA LYS A 301 -17.34 8.90 14.29
C LYS A 301 -17.23 9.93 13.17
N ASP A 302 -17.51 11.19 13.49
CA ASP A 302 -17.30 12.31 12.57
C ASP A 302 -15.87 12.32 12.00
N GLY A 303 -15.75 12.43 10.68
CA GLY A 303 -14.47 12.44 9.96
C GLY A 303 -13.89 11.06 9.63
N TRP A 304 -14.63 9.97 9.92
CA TRP A 304 -14.27 8.60 9.54
C TRP A 304 -15.24 8.06 8.49
N HIS A 305 -14.74 7.20 7.59
CA HIS A 305 -15.45 6.91 6.34
C HIS A 305 -15.52 5.41 6.03
N GLY A 306 -16.49 5.08 5.17
CA GLY A 306 -16.67 3.73 4.65
C GLY A 306 -17.26 2.74 5.65
N ALA A 307 -17.47 1.51 5.20
CA ALA A 307 -18.09 0.45 6.00
C ALA A 307 -17.23 0.03 7.21
N SER A 308 -15.92 0.25 7.14
CA SER A 308 -14.95 -0.13 8.18
C SER A 308 -14.46 1.05 9.02
N CYS A 309 -15.01 2.26 8.85
CA CYS A 309 -14.62 3.48 9.57
C CYS A 309 -13.14 3.82 9.46
N LEU A 310 -12.61 3.89 8.24
CA LEU A 310 -11.20 4.17 7.93
C LEU A 310 -10.90 5.69 7.99
N PRO A 311 -9.64 6.09 8.26
CA PRO A 311 -9.25 7.50 8.46
C PRO A 311 -9.20 8.33 7.17
N PHE A 312 -9.62 7.77 6.03
CA PHE A 312 -9.49 8.39 4.72
C PHE A 312 -10.78 8.33 3.92
N GLU A 313 -11.03 9.38 3.14
CA GLU A 313 -12.12 9.38 2.17
C GLU A 313 -11.79 8.40 1.04
N LEU A 314 -12.68 7.43 0.80
CA LEU A 314 -12.58 6.56 -0.37
C LEU A 314 -12.78 7.43 -1.62
N PHE A 315 -11.75 7.56 -2.44
CA PHE A 315 -11.85 8.18 -3.76
C PHE A 315 -12.56 7.22 -4.74
N ASP A 316 -13.85 6.96 -4.52
CA ASP A 316 -14.67 6.05 -5.36
C ASP A 316 -14.95 6.61 -6.75
N THR A 317 -14.49 7.83 -7.06
CA THR A 317 -14.61 8.41 -8.39
C THR A 317 -13.44 9.35 -8.61
N VAL A 318 -12.46 8.92 -9.43
CA VAL A 318 -11.43 9.85 -9.93
C VAL A 318 -12.07 10.73 -11.00
N MET A 319 -12.83 11.72 -10.56
CA MET A 319 -12.91 12.97 -11.28
C MET A 319 -11.95 13.93 -10.61
N PRO A 320 -11.03 14.57 -11.35
CA PRO A 320 -10.34 15.75 -10.84
C PRO A 320 -11.40 16.71 -10.29
N PRO A 321 -11.16 17.35 -9.12
CA PRO A 321 -12.11 18.31 -8.57
C PRO A 321 -12.50 19.33 -9.65
N VAL A 322 -13.81 19.49 -9.86
CA VAL A 322 -14.41 20.33 -10.91
C VAL A 322 -13.88 21.78 -10.87
N ALA A 323 -13.38 22.22 -9.71
CA ALA A 323 -12.86 23.56 -9.47
C ALA A 323 -11.54 23.89 -10.19
N GLU A 324 -10.81 22.92 -10.75
CA GLU A 324 -9.58 23.18 -11.53
C GLU A 324 -9.79 23.22 -13.05
N ARG A 325 -11.03 23.21 -13.53
CA ARG A 325 -11.33 23.45 -14.97
C ARG A 325 -11.23 24.92 -15.40
N ILE A 326 -10.64 25.78 -14.59
CA ILE A 326 -10.32 27.16 -14.97
C ILE A 326 -8.80 27.31 -14.97
N VAL A 327 -8.22 27.04 -16.14
CA VAL A 327 -6.89 27.50 -16.52
C VAL A 327 -7.04 28.96 -16.93
N ASP A 328 -6.72 29.88 -16.03
CA ASP A 328 -6.33 31.21 -16.48
C ASP A 328 -4.91 31.12 -17.06
N GLY A 329 -4.72 31.76 -18.22
CA GLY A 329 -3.65 31.55 -19.19
C GLY A 329 -2.23 31.36 -18.64
N ASP A 330 -1.47 30.53 -19.37
CA ASP A 330 -0.10 30.03 -19.18
C ASP A 330 0.00 28.67 -18.45
N THR A 331 -0.08 27.60 -19.25
CA THR A 331 -0.40 26.20 -18.90
C THR A 331 0.54 25.52 -17.89
N SER A 332 -0.02 25.00 -16.79
CA SER A 332 0.59 24.10 -15.80
C SER A 332 0.48 22.61 -16.18
N CYS A 333 -0.07 22.29 -17.35
CA CYS A 333 -0.35 20.92 -17.77
C CYS A 333 0.25 20.62 -19.13
N VAL A 334 0.89 19.45 -19.25
CA VAL A 334 1.32 18.88 -20.53
C VAL A 334 0.28 17.87 -20.98
N VAL A 335 -0.31 18.09 -22.16
CA VAL A 335 -1.46 17.31 -22.64
C VAL A 335 -1.17 16.73 -24.02
N ASN A 336 -1.42 15.43 -24.21
CA ASN A 336 -1.37 14.72 -25.50
C ASN A 336 -0.06 14.92 -26.29
N GLN A 337 1.08 14.87 -25.60
CA GLN A 337 2.40 15.04 -26.19
C GLN A 337 3.27 13.81 -26.00
N THR A 338 4.21 13.63 -26.92
CA THR A 338 5.30 12.67 -26.78
C THR A 338 6.56 13.40 -26.31
N LEU A 339 6.99 13.15 -25.07
CA LEU A 339 8.13 13.83 -24.48
C LEU A 339 9.41 13.01 -24.65
N LYS A 340 10.40 13.57 -25.37
CA LYS A 340 11.71 12.96 -25.62
C LYS A 340 12.84 13.50 -24.74
N ASN A 341 12.76 14.77 -24.36
CA ASN A 341 13.63 15.45 -23.42
C ASN A 341 12.89 16.71 -22.94
N LEU A 342 12.79 16.89 -21.63
CA LEU A 342 12.16 18.05 -21.03
C LEU A 342 12.88 18.38 -19.73
N THR A 343 13.53 19.54 -19.68
CA THR A 343 14.02 20.16 -18.44
C THR A 343 13.17 21.40 -18.20
N LEU A 344 12.19 21.30 -17.31
CA LEU A 344 11.43 22.46 -16.87
C LEU A 344 11.92 22.87 -15.49
N ASN A 345 12.29 24.14 -15.36
CA ASN A 345 12.42 24.80 -14.08
C ASN A 345 11.05 25.39 -13.75
N MET A 346 10.33 24.79 -12.80
CA MET A 346 8.93 25.11 -12.56
C MET A 346 8.76 25.88 -11.26
N TRP A 347 8.14 27.06 -11.36
CA TRP A 347 7.87 27.96 -10.22
C TRP A 347 6.43 27.79 -9.69
N LYS A 348 5.63 26.89 -10.29
CA LYS A 348 4.23 26.66 -9.94
C LYS A 348 4.09 25.41 -9.07
N THR A 349 3.17 25.47 -8.11
CA THR A 349 2.90 24.40 -7.14
C THR A 349 1.98 23.29 -7.66
N HIS A 350 1.29 23.50 -8.78
CA HIS A 350 0.39 22.52 -9.39
C HIS A 350 0.90 22.16 -10.78
N HIS A 351 0.95 20.87 -11.07
CA HIS A 351 1.49 20.35 -12.32
C HIS A 351 0.79 19.07 -12.76
N CYS A 352 0.48 18.97 -14.06
CA CYS A 352 -0.20 17.79 -14.58
C CYS A 352 0.32 17.26 -15.94
N TYR A 353 0.21 15.95 -16.12
CA TYR A 353 0.47 15.22 -17.35
C TYR A 353 -0.80 14.46 -17.73
N MET A 354 -1.36 14.74 -18.89
CA MET A 354 -2.60 14.09 -19.35
C MET A 354 -2.41 13.50 -20.74
N GLY A 355 -2.53 12.18 -20.89
CA GLY A 355 -2.39 11.54 -22.20
C GLY A 355 -0.97 11.64 -22.77
N VAL A 356 0.04 11.74 -21.91
CA VAL A 356 1.43 11.96 -22.33
C VAL A 356 2.13 10.62 -22.53
N THR A 357 2.91 10.52 -23.62
CA THR A 357 3.81 9.38 -23.85
C THR A 357 5.23 9.81 -23.54
N PHE A 358 5.84 9.21 -22.53
CA PHE A 358 7.24 9.42 -22.21
C PHE A 358 8.09 8.44 -23.03
N SER A 359 8.71 8.93 -24.10
CA SER A 359 9.53 8.10 -25.00
C SER A 359 10.84 8.83 -25.28
N GLY A 360 12.03 8.31 -25.00
CA GLY A 360 13.30 8.97 -25.35
C GLY A 360 14.39 8.95 -24.27
N VAL A 361 15.34 9.88 -24.34
CA VAL A 361 16.53 9.95 -23.47
C VAL A 361 16.42 11.15 -22.53
N GLY A 362 15.92 10.90 -21.32
CA GLY A 362 16.03 11.79 -20.14
C GLY A 362 15.12 13.02 -20.14
N ALA A 363 14.05 12.99 -19.34
CA ALA A 363 13.31 14.18 -18.91
C ALA A 363 13.46 14.35 -17.40
N VAL A 364 13.96 15.51 -16.96
CA VAL A 364 14.21 15.84 -15.55
C VAL A 364 13.42 17.09 -15.19
N LEU A 365 12.60 17.01 -14.16
CA LEU A 365 11.78 18.12 -13.70
C LEU A 365 12.21 18.48 -12.29
N THR A 366 12.52 19.75 -12.08
CA THR A 366 12.88 20.28 -10.77
C THR A 366 11.90 21.39 -10.43
N PHE A 367 11.20 21.25 -9.31
CA PHE A 367 10.45 22.35 -8.72
C PHE A 367 11.43 23.25 -7.97
N SER A 368 11.29 24.59 -8.07
CA SER A 368 12.22 25.56 -7.48
C SER A 368 11.54 26.55 -6.54
#